data_AF-A0A345VIL2-F1
#
_entry.id   AF-A0A345VIL2-F1
#
_cell.length_a   1.000
_cell.length_b   1.000
_cell.length_c   1.000
_cell.angle_alpha   90.00
_cell.angle_beta   90.00
_cell.angle_gamma   90.00
#
_symmetry.space_group_name_H-M   'P 1'
#
loop_
_entity.id
_entity.type
_entity.pdbx_description
1 polymer ?
#
loop_
_entity_poly.entity_id
_entity_poly.type
_entity_poly.pdbx_seq_one_letter_code
_entity_poly.pdbx_strand_id
1 'polypeptide(L)'
;MATVTQALDAIRGRLGSTASVGNGECYGLASWYESMITPTSTVGLGAGVGNVTGAVGDTIKAANIGTAYNWTANGWTFGNDFAVGQIVTIKGTASNIYGHVVIVEKVDASTVTVLEQNYAGKRYPVRNVYNRAAYKQTVNHFINPPKSAGGSNMGAISQNGETYSSLTTHFNPNIMYSSLSKGVTGYSRLTIDRIVIHHNATTNKNVAMQTWYESSGNWTSAHYEVADNEIWGCVGEQYSAFHSGDATMNRRSIGIEHLNATGAPSWTISEGTYKSSAKLIADICKRYNIPIDAKHIIPHKQVSATACPGGIDMAKLIRMAQEVSKGVVVTKAATTQKPSGSFRVKVSVTDLNIRKSPSLKAGKNGIVKPGVYTITETKQADGYEWGKLKSGAGWIALKYTSRL
;
A
#
# COMPACT_ATOMS: atom_id res chain seq x y z
N MET A 1 -15.05 -8.12 2.70
CA MET A 1 -15.27 -6.79 2.10
C MET A 1 -14.17 -6.57 1.07
N ALA A 2 -14.49 -6.47 -0.21
CA ALA A 2 -13.50 -6.13 -1.23
C ALA A 2 -13.19 -4.63 -1.16
N THR A 3 -11.94 -4.24 -1.43
CA THR A 3 -11.64 -2.83 -1.70
C THR A 3 -12.29 -2.41 -3.04
N VAL A 4 -12.46 -1.10 -3.23
CA VAL A 4 -12.91 -0.55 -4.53
C VAL A 4 -12.05 -1.06 -5.69
N THR A 5 -10.73 -1.10 -5.51
CA THR A 5 -9.80 -1.62 -6.52
C THR A 5 -10.06 -3.09 -6.84
N GLN A 6 -10.19 -3.95 -5.82
CA GLN A 6 -10.47 -5.37 -6.00
C GLN A 6 -11.81 -5.62 -6.70
N ALA A 7 -12.84 -4.84 -6.34
CA ALA A 7 -14.15 -4.92 -6.97
C ALA A 7 -14.12 -4.46 -8.43
N LEU A 8 -13.35 -3.41 -8.76
CA LEU A 8 -13.11 -2.99 -10.14
C LEU A 8 -12.34 -4.04 -10.94
N ASP A 9 -11.32 -4.66 -10.34
CA ASP A 9 -10.53 -5.72 -10.99
C ASP A 9 -11.39 -6.96 -11.31
N ALA A 10 -12.32 -7.32 -10.42
CA ALA A 10 -13.27 -8.39 -10.67
C ALA A 10 -14.15 -8.10 -11.91
N ILE A 11 -14.58 -6.85 -12.11
CA ILE A 11 -15.34 -6.46 -13.30
C ILE A 11 -14.43 -6.45 -14.53
N ARG A 12 -13.20 -5.93 -14.41
CA ARG A 12 -12.20 -5.92 -15.50
C ARG A 12 -11.94 -7.33 -16.02
N GLY A 13 -11.86 -8.32 -15.13
CA GLY A 13 -11.69 -9.73 -15.49
C GLY A 13 -12.86 -10.33 -16.30
N ARG A 14 -14.03 -9.67 -16.35
CA ARG A 14 -15.17 -10.10 -17.18
C ARG A 14 -15.23 -9.40 -18.53
N LEU A 15 -14.41 -8.38 -18.77
CA LEU A 15 -14.42 -7.67 -20.05
C LEU A 15 -13.94 -8.58 -21.18
N GLY A 16 -14.57 -8.45 -22.34
CA GLY A 16 -14.33 -9.35 -23.48
C GLY A 16 -15.10 -10.67 -23.41
N SER A 17 -15.74 -10.98 -22.28
CA SER A 17 -16.72 -12.07 -22.18
C SER A 17 -18.10 -11.60 -22.68
N THR A 18 -18.87 -12.54 -23.23
CA THR A 18 -20.30 -12.34 -23.55
C THR A 18 -21.23 -12.77 -22.42
N ALA A 19 -20.67 -13.20 -21.27
CA ALA A 19 -21.45 -13.62 -20.12
C ALA A 19 -22.02 -12.42 -19.35
N SER A 20 -23.34 -12.43 -19.16
CA SER A 20 -24.05 -11.47 -18.33
C SER A 20 -23.67 -11.58 -16.85
N VAL A 21 -23.65 -10.44 -16.15
CA VAL A 21 -23.70 -10.38 -14.68
C VAL A 21 -25.15 -10.27 -14.24
N GLY A 22 -25.58 -11.13 -13.31
CA GLY A 22 -26.97 -11.18 -12.87
C GLY A 22 -27.92 -11.50 -14.04
N ASN A 23 -29.04 -10.79 -14.12
CA ASN A 23 -30.01 -10.95 -15.21
C ASN A 23 -29.59 -10.28 -16.53
N GLY A 24 -28.40 -9.68 -16.62
CA GLY A 24 -27.91 -8.99 -17.82
C GLY A 24 -28.33 -7.52 -17.93
N GLU A 25 -29.03 -6.97 -16.93
CA GLU A 25 -29.39 -5.55 -16.87
C GLU A 25 -28.26 -4.69 -16.29
N CYS A 26 -28.32 -3.38 -16.53
CA CYS A 26 -27.32 -2.42 -16.05
C CYS A 26 -27.15 -2.44 -14.53
N TYR A 27 -28.26 -2.51 -13.80
CA TYR A 27 -28.26 -2.57 -12.34
C TYR A 27 -27.72 -3.91 -11.80
N GLY A 28 -27.70 -4.98 -12.61
CA GLY A 28 -27.12 -6.26 -12.21
C GLY A 28 -25.62 -6.16 -11.97
N LEU A 29 -24.93 -5.41 -12.85
CA LEU A 29 -23.50 -5.12 -12.69
C LEU A 29 -23.24 -4.20 -11.47
N ALA A 30 -24.04 -3.15 -11.31
CA ALA A 30 -23.94 -2.24 -10.15
C ALA A 30 -24.21 -2.96 -8.82
N SER A 31 -25.20 -3.86 -8.78
CA SER A 31 -25.53 -4.66 -7.60
C SER A 31 -24.44 -5.66 -7.26
N TRP A 32 -23.82 -6.29 -8.25
CA TRP A 32 -22.69 -7.20 -8.02
C TRP A 32 -21.46 -6.46 -7.48
N TYR A 33 -21.19 -5.26 -8.01
CA TYR A 33 -20.12 -4.39 -7.52
C TYR A 33 -20.35 -3.94 -6.07
N GLU A 34 -21.55 -3.45 -5.77
CA GLU A 34 -21.93 -3.04 -4.42
C GLU A 34 -21.81 -4.20 -3.43
N SER A 35 -22.29 -5.41 -3.78
CA SER A 35 -22.23 -6.55 -2.87
C SER A 35 -20.80 -7.04 -2.59
N MET A 36 -19.84 -6.83 -3.50
CA MET A 36 -18.42 -7.07 -3.21
C MET A 36 -17.87 -6.09 -2.18
N ILE A 37 -18.28 -4.82 -2.25
CA ILE A 37 -17.80 -3.74 -1.38
C ILE A 37 -18.52 -3.74 -0.04
N THR A 38 -19.79 -4.13 0.04
CA THR A 38 -20.58 -4.15 1.27
C THR A 38 -21.28 -5.51 1.45
N PRO A 39 -20.53 -6.62 1.62
CA PRO A 39 -21.10 -7.98 1.58
C PRO A 39 -21.97 -8.34 2.80
N THR A 40 -21.81 -7.60 3.90
CA THR A 40 -22.65 -7.74 5.12
C THR A 40 -23.71 -6.65 5.20
N SER A 41 -23.96 -5.95 4.09
CA SER A 41 -25.00 -4.94 4.01
C SER A 41 -26.33 -5.50 4.49
N THR A 42 -27.09 -4.71 5.26
CA THR A 42 -28.46 -5.03 5.65
C THR A 42 -29.49 -4.45 4.68
N VAL A 43 -29.05 -3.64 3.71
CA VAL A 43 -29.87 -2.90 2.73
C VAL A 43 -29.07 -2.68 1.44
N GLY A 44 -29.42 -3.31 0.31
CA GLY A 44 -28.62 -3.20 -0.92
C GLY A 44 -29.45 -3.08 -2.19
N LEU A 45 -28.76 -2.85 -3.32
CA LEU A 45 -29.34 -2.83 -4.68
C LEU A 45 -30.09 -4.13 -4.99
N GLY A 46 -29.68 -5.25 -4.37
CA GLY A 46 -30.47 -6.48 -4.23
C GLY A 46 -30.95 -7.12 -5.54
N ALA A 47 -30.37 -6.75 -6.68
CA ALA A 47 -30.96 -6.99 -7.99
C ALA A 47 -30.70 -8.42 -8.53
N GLY A 48 -31.11 -9.43 -7.76
CA GLY A 48 -30.94 -10.84 -8.09
C GLY A 48 -29.51 -11.38 -7.88
N VAL A 49 -28.61 -10.59 -7.28
CA VAL A 49 -27.21 -10.96 -7.01
C VAL A 49 -26.83 -10.80 -5.52
N GLY A 50 -27.68 -10.17 -4.70
CA GLY A 50 -27.49 -9.96 -3.26
C GLY A 50 -28.69 -10.43 -2.43
N ASN A 51 -28.47 -10.73 -1.15
CA ASN A 51 -29.45 -11.41 -0.27
C ASN A 51 -30.39 -10.48 0.53
N VAL A 52 -30.35 -9.17 0.30
CA VAL A 52 -31.08 -8.19 1.11
C VAL A 52 -31.52 -7.00 0.27
N THR A 53 -32.80 -6.63 0.35
CA THR A 53 -33.37 -5.48 -0.34
C THR A 53 -33.52 -4.31 0.65
N GLY A 54 -32.97 -3.15 0.27
CA GLY A 54 -32.95 -1.92 1.07
C GLY A 54 -33.86 -0.83 0.56
N ALA A 55 -34.89 -1.19 -0.21
CA ALA A 55 -35.68 -0.26 -0.99
C ALA A 55 -36.48 0.68 -0.07
N VAL A 56 -36.28 1.98 -0.25
CA VAL A 56 -37.00 3.07 0.43
C VAL A 56 -37.71 4.00 -0.57
N GLY A 57 -37.60 3.71 -1.87
CA GLY A 57 -38.18 4.49 -2.97
C GLY A 57 -38.36 3.66 -4.24
N ASP A 58 -38.46 4.34 -5.40
CA ASP A 58 -38.78 3.70 -6.68
C ASP A 58 -37.64 2.83 -7.23
N THR A 59 -37.82 1.50 -7.17
CA THR A 59 -36.86 0.51 -7.68
C THR A 59 -37.06 0.16 -9.15
N ILE A 60 -38.02 0.77 -9.85
CA ILE A 60 -38.33 0.46 -11.26
C ILE A 60 -37.29 1.08 -12.20
N LYS A 61 -36.74 2.25 -11.85
CA LYS A 61 -35.82 3.01 -12.73
C LYS A 61 -34.38 2.96 -12.23
N ALA A 62 -33.44 2.64 -13.12
CA ALA A 62 -32.01 2.75 -12.84
C ALA A 62 -31.59 4.18 -12.46
N ALA A 63 -32.23 5.19 -13.06
CA ALA A 63 -32.01 6.61 -12.73
C ALA A 63 -32.30 6.94 -11.25
N ASN A 64 -33.18 6.18 -10.61
CA ASN A 64 -33.66 6.41 -9.25
C ASN A 64 -32.87 5.64 -8.19
N ILE A 65 -31.91 4.80 -8.59
CA ILE A 65 -31.08 4.01 -7.67
C ILE A 65 -30.46 4.87 -6.55
N GLY A 66 -30.08 6.12 -6.84
CA GLY A 66 -29.54 7.04 -5.82
C GLY A 66 -30.51 7.36 -4.68
N THR A 67 -31.81 7.46 -4.95
CA THR A 67 -32.84 7.80 -3.93
C THR A 67 -33.65 6.59 -3.49
N ALA A 68 -33.62 5.50 -4.25
CA ALA A 68 -34.41 4.30 -4.00
C ALA A 68 -33.85 3.41 -2.88
N TYR A 69 -32.60 3.61 -2.45
CA TYR A 69 -31.94 2.78 -1.45
C TYR A 69 -31.29 3.63 -0.36
N ASN A 70 -31.26 3.14 0.88
CA ASN A 70 -30.57 3.80 1.99
C ASN A 70 -29.05 3.55 1.94
N TRP A 71 -28.38 4.23 1.02
CA TRP A 71 -26.92 4.17 0.82
C TRP A 71 -26.11 4.45 2.09
N THR A 72 -26.58 5.39 2.91
CA THR A 72 -25.86 5.81 4.12
C THR A 72 -25.79 4.74 5.19
N ALA A 73 -26.74 3.80 5.23
CA ALA A 73 -26.75 2.70 6.18
C ALA A 73 -25.51 1.78 6.05
N ASN A 74 -24.90 1.73 4.86
CA ASN A 74 -23.68 0.97 4.62
C ASN A 74 -22.45 1.86 4.37
N GLY A 75 -22.53 3.13 4.76
CA GLY A 75 -21.41 4.08 4.65
C GLY A 75 -21.16 4.66 3.26
N TRP A 76 -22.02 4.39 2.27
CA TRP A 76 -21.96 5.06 0.97
C TRP A 76 -22.41 6.52 1.12
N THR A 77 -21.87 7.42 0.29
CA THR A 77 -22.16 8.86 0.35
C THR A 77 -22.45 9.42 -1.04
N PHE A 78 -22.95 10.65 -1.12
CA PHE A 78 -23.19 11.31 -2.40
C PHE A 78 -22.09 12.31 -2.75
N GLY A 79 -21.76 12.38 -4.03
CA GLY A 79 -20.80 13.34 -4.59
C GLY A 79 -21.46 14.33 -5.54
N ASN A 80 -20.66 15.25 -6.07
CA ASN A 80 -21.06 16.24 -7.07
C ASN A 80 -20.19 16.20 -8.34
N ASP A 81 -19.25 15.25 -8.42
CA ASP A 81 -18.36 15.06 -9.56
C ASP A 81 -17.87 13.61 -9.65
N PHE A 82 -17.33 13.25 -10.82
CA PHE A 82 -16.79 11.92 -11.08
C PHE A 82 -15.59 11.60 -10.19
N ALA A 83 -15.60 10.42 -9.58
CA ALA A 83 -14.50 9.82 -8.84
C ALA A 83 -14.45 8.31 -9.12
N VAL A 84 -13.25 7.74 -9.10
CA VAL A 84 -13.04 6.30 -9.32
C VAL A 84 -13.80 5.47 -8.29
N GLY A 85 -14.46 4.42 -8.75
CA GLY A 85 -15.25 3.50 -7.94
C GLY A 85 -16.67 3.95 -7.63
N GLN A 86 -17.09 5.13 -8.08
CA GLN A 86 -18.47 5.57 -7.92
C GLN A 86 -19.43 4.69 -8.73
N ILE A 87 -20.60 4.45 -8.15
CA ILE A 87 -21.80 4.11 -8.93
C ILE A 87 -22.42 5.43 -9.38
N VAL A 88 -22.71 5.55 -10.68
CA VAL A 88 -23.29 6.77 -11.26
C VAL A 88 -24.58 6.40 -11.97
N THR A 89 -25.67 7.05 -11.59
CA THR A 89 -26.97 6.88 -12.25
C THR A 89 -27.15 7.95 -13.31
N ILE A 90 -27.64 7.57 -14.49
CA ILE A 90 -27.88 8.43 -15.64
C ILE A 90 -29.38 8.69 -15.76
N LYS A 91 -29.76 9.94 -16.04
CA LYS A 91 -31.15 10.37 -16.24
C LYS A 91 -31.81 9.57 -17.36
N GLY A 92 -33.11 9.31 -17.21
CA GLY A 92 -33.91 8.75 -18.28
C GLY A 92 -34.03 9.73 -19.46
N THR A 93 -34.16 9.18 -20.66
CA THR A 93 -34.49 9.92 -21.89
C THR A 93 -35.88 9.50 -22.38
N ALA A 94 -36.40 10.15 -23.41
CA ALA A 94 -37.65 9.73 -24.03
C ALA A 94 -37.59 8.29 -24.60
N SER A 95 -36.42 7.86 -25.08
CA SER A 95 -36.20 6.51 -25.63
C SER A 95 -35.85 5.46 -24.58
N ASN A 96 -35.33 5.87 -23.42
CA ASN A 96 -35.09 5.02 -22.27
C ASN A 96 -35.52 5.73 -20.98
N ILE A 97 -36.80 5.58 -20.64
CA ILE A 97 -37.42 6.23 -19.48
C ILE A 97 -36.87 5.73 -18.14
N TYR A 98 -36.20 4.57 -18.12
CA TYR A 98 -35.62 3.98 -16.92
C TYR A 98 -34.25 4.56 -16.57
N GLY A 99 -33.58 5.19 -17.55
CA GLY A 99 -32.21 5.68 -17.41
C GLY A 99 -31.17 4.55 -17.44
N HIS A 100 -30.00 4.81 -16.87
CA HIS A 100 -28.89 3.84 -16.84
C HIS A 100 -28.10 3.93 -15.55
N VAL A 101 -27.25 2.95 -15.28
CA VAL A 101 -26.32 2.97 -14.15
C VAL A 101 -24.99 2.36 -14.55
N VAL A 102 -23.90 3.02 -14.14
CA VAL A 102 -22.52 2.68 -14.53
C VAL A 102 -21.60 2.73 -13.32
N ILE A 103 -20.41 2.14 -13.43
CA ILE A 103 -19.35 2.19 -12.41
C ILE A 103 -18.14 2.93 -12.99
N VAL A 104 -17.64 3.94 -12.30
CA VAL A 104 -16.50 4.75 -12.78
C VAL A 104 -15.19 3.99 -12.57
N GLU A 105 -14.50 3.68 -13.66
CA GLU A 105 -13.21 2.97 -13.63
C GLU A 105 -12.03 3.94 -13.54
N LYS A 106 -12.09 5.04 -14.28
CA LYS A 106 -10.99 6.01 -14.41
C LYS A 106 -11.57 7.40 -14.67
N VAL A 107 -10.93 8.42 -14.10
CA VAL A 107 -11.24 9.82 -14.36
C VAL A 107 -9.94 10.52 -14.77
N ASP A 108 -9.91 11.07 -15.98
CA ASP A 108 -8.84 11.93 -16.45
C ASP A 108 -9.34 13.40 -16.50
N ALA A 109 -8.50 14.31 -16.99
CA ALA A 109 -8.84 15.73 -17.06
C ALA A 109 -10.08 15.98 -17.95
N SER A 110 -10.15 15.36 -19.13
CA SER A 110 -11.20 15.58 -20.13
C SER A 110 -12.14 14.39 -20.34
N THR A 111 -11.78 13.21 -19.82
CA THR A 111 -12.53 11.98 -20.05
C THR A 111 -12.87 11.25 -18.76
N VAL A 112 -13.92 10.44 -18.84
CA VAL A 112 -14.29 9.47 -17.81
C VAL A 112 -14.47 8.11 -18.47
N THR A 113 -13.81 7.09 -17.90
CA THR A 113 -13.96 5.70 -18.31
C THR A 113 -14.91 5.02 -17.34
N VAL A 114 -15.91 4.33 -17.87
CA VAL A 114 -16.91 3.61 -17.07
C VAL A 114 -17.01 2.15 -17.49
N LEU A 115 -17.43 1.33 -16.55
CA LEU A 115 -17.82 -0.06 -16.73
C LEU A 115 -19.33 -0.13 -16.63
N GLU A 116 -19.96 -0.72 -17.64
CA GLU A 116 -21.43 -0.76 -17.73
C GLU A 116 -21.90 -2.05 -18.41
N GLN A 117 -23.19 -2.35 -18.25
CA GLN A 117 -23.82 -3.54 -18.82
C GLN A 117 -25.18 -3.14 -19.38
N ASN A 118 -25.63 -3.84 -20.43
CA ASN A 118 -26.83 -3.50 -21.20
C ASN A 118 -26.75 -2.12 -21.88
N TYR A 119 -25.54 -1.70 -22.24
CA TYR A 119 -25.32 -0.54 -23.10
C TYR A 119 -25.43 -0.98 -24.57
N ALA A 120 -26.28 -0.30 -25.34
CA ALA A 120 -26.54 -0.61 -26.74
C ALA A 120 -26.86 -2.10 -27.01
N GLY A 121 -27.61 -2.74 -26.09
CA GLY A 121 -28.02 -4.14 -26.18
C GLY A 121 -26.95 -5.16 -25.78
N LYS A 122 -25.73 -4.73 -25.42
CA LYS A 122 -24.68 -5.63 -24.92
C LYS A 122 -24.98 -6.00 -23.46
N ARG A 123 -25.72 -7.08 -23.24
CA ARG A 123 -26.14 -7.57 -21.91
C ARG A 123 -25.01 -8.15 -21.03
N TYR A 124 -23.77 -7.80 -21.31
CA TYR A 124 -22.56 -8.23 -20.60
C TYR A 124 -21.66 -7.01 -20.30
N PRO A 125 -20.71 -7.09 -19.35
CA PRO A 125 -19.88 -5.94 -18.99
C PRO A 125 -19.02 -5.44 -20.16
N VAL A 126 -19.05 -4.13 -20.39
CA VAL A 126 -18.24 -3.43 -21.38
C VAL A 126 -17.58 -2.21 -20.74
N ARG A 127 -16.51 -1.73 -21.39
CA ARG A 127 -15.82 -0.50 -21.03
C ARG A 127 -16.08 0.54 -22.11
N ASN A 128 -16.51 1.73 -21.70
CA ASN A 128 -16.65 2.88 -22.58
C ASN A 128 -15.96 4.11 -21.99
N VAL A 129 -15.60 5.05 -22.87
CA VAL A 129 -14.95 6.31 -22.51
C VAL A 129 -15.83 7.45 -23.00
N TYR A 130 -16.11 8.41 -22.14
CA TYR A 130 -16.93 9.56 -22.43
C TYR A 130 -16.18 10.86 -22.19
N ASN A 131 -16.58 11.93 -22.90
CA ASN A 131 -16.18 13.28 -22.53
C ASN A 131 -16.77 13.62 -21.17
N ARG A 132 -15.92 13.98 -20.21
CA ARG A 132 -16.32 14.16 -18.80
C ARG A 132 -17.34 15.30 -18.63
N ALA A 133 -17.11 16.44 -19.28
CA ALA A 133 -17.97 17.61 -19.13
C ALA A 133 -19.36 17.38 -19.72
N ALA A 134 -19.44 16.74 -20.89
CA ALA A 134 -20.71 16.38 -21.52
C ALA A 134 -21.44 15.28 -20.72
N TYR A 135 -20.73 14.22 -20.33
CA TYR A 135 -21.33 13.09 -19.63
C TYR A 135 -21.85 13.48 -18.24
N LYS A 136 -21.19 14.43 -17.55
CA LYS A 136 -21.66 14.98 -16.27
C LYS A 136 -23.10 15.53 -16.34
N GLN A 137 -23.51 16.08 -17.48
CA GLN A 137 -24.83 16.69 -17.64
C GLN A 137 -25.96 15.66 -17.64
N THR A 138 -25.66 14.40 -18.02
CA THR A 138 -26.62 13.30 -18.06
C THR A 138 -26.76 12.61 -16.71
N VAL A 139 -25.86 12.87 -15.75
CA VAL A 139 -25.87 12.23 -14.43
C VAL A 139 -27.04 12.74 -13.58
N ASN A 140 -27.69 11.79 -12.90
CA ASN A 140 -28.69 12.07 -11.87
C ASN A 140 -28.08 12.03 -10.45
N HIS A 141 -27.22 11.04 -10.16
CA HIS A 141 -26.58 10.88 -8.86
C HIS A 141 -25.15 10.35 -9.00
N PHE A 142 -24.26 10.86 -8.14
CA PHE A 142 -22.93 10.31 -7.89
C PHE A 142 -22.95 9.61 -6.54
N ILE A 143 -22.80 8.29 -6.52
CA ILE A 143 -22.88 7.47 -5.32
C ILE A 143 -21.48 6.93 -5.04
N ASN A 144 -20.84 7.54 -4.06
CA ASN A 144 -19.49 7.17 -3.64
C ASN A 144 -19.55 5.88 -2.82
N PRO A 145 -18.68 4.90 -3.12
CA PRO A 145 -18.48 3.76 -2.23
C PRO A 145 -18.11 4.28 -0.84
N PRO A 146 -18.37 3.48 0.22
CA PRO A 146 -17.82 3.78 1.51
C PRO A 146 -16.33 3.97 1.27
N LYS A 147 -15.75 4.99 1.90
CA LYS A 147 -14.31 4.97 2.09
C LYS A 147 -14.06 3.61 2.70
N SER A 148 -13.36 2.73 1.98
CA SER A 148 -13.00 1.46 2.55
C SER A 148 -12.45 1.79 3.93
N ALA A 149 -12.88 1.04 4.93
CA ALA A 149 -11.98 0.74 6.02
C ALA A 149 -10.73 0.14 5.35
N GLY A 150 -9.85 1.04 4.87
CA GLY A 150 -8.83 0.76 3.89
C GLY A 150 -8.62 1.90 2.88
N GLY A 151 -7.99 2.98 3.34
CA GLY A 151 -7.00 3.74 2.57
C GLY A 151 -7.47 4.52 1.35
N SER A 152 -7.44 5.85 1.47
CA SER A 152 -6.98 6.68 0.36
C SER A 152 -5.72 6.05 -0.28
N ASN A 153 -5.61 6.00 -1.61
CA ASN A 153 -4.36 5.77 -2.36
C ASN A 153 -3.27 6.84 -2.06
N MET A 154 -3.34 7.54 -0.93
CA MET A 154 -2.22 8.25 -0.36
C MET A 154 -1.38 7.24 0.42
N GLY A 155 -0.19 6.96 -0.09
CA GLY A 155 0.77 6.10 0.60
C GLY A 155 1.05 4.76 -0.07
N ALA A 156 0.50 4.47 -1.25
CA ALA A 156 0.86 3.30 -2.06
C ALA A 156 1.53 3.71 -3.39
N ILE A 157 2.40 2.86 -3.91
CA ILE A 157 3.04 2.99 -5.22
C ILE A 157 2.82 1.72 -6.04
N SER A 158 2.71 1.88 -7.37
CA SER A 158 2.58 0.77 -8.31
C SER A 158 3.90 0.58 -9.06
N GLN A 159 4.47 -0.61 -9.02
CA GLN A 159 5.67 -0.99 -9.77
C GLN A 159 5.38 -2.28 -10.53
N ASN A 160 5.51 -2.27 -11.86
CA ASN A 160 5.24 -3.44 -12.72
C ASN A 160 3.85 -4.08 -12.53
N GLY A 161 2.84 -3.30 -12.16
CA GLY A 161 1.50 -3.79 -11.84
C GLY A 161 1.33 -4.30 -10.41
N GLU A 162 2.40 -4.33 -9.61
CA GLU A 162 2.39 -4.68 -8.19
C GLU A 162 2.21 -3.44 -7.30
N THR A 163 1.36 -3.56 -6.27
CA THR A 163 1.08 -2.50 -5.30
C THR A 163 1.95 -2.67 -4.07
N TYR A 164 2.62 -1.60 -3.65
CA TYR A 164 3.43 -1.55 -2.44
C TYR A 164 3.17 -0.27 -1.66
N SER A 165 3.68 -0.20 -0.43
CA SER A 165 3.77 1.03 0.34
C SER A 165 4.67 2.03 -0.38
N SER A 166 4.30 3.29 -0.37
CA SER A 166 5.11 4.42 -0.86
C SER A 166 6.40 4.64 -0.07
N LEU A 167 6.54 3.98 1.08
CA LEU A 167 7.77 3.95 1.86
C LEU A 167 8.81 2.96 1.32
N THR A 168 8.42 2.13 0.34
CA THR A 168 9.32 1.19 -0.33
C THR A 168 10.46 1.95 -1.00
N THR A 169 11.69 1.60 -0.66
CA THR A 169 12.91 2.25 -1.16
C THR A 169 13.53 1.49 -2.33
N HIS A 170 13.28 0.18 -2.40
CA HIS A 170 13.78 -0.71 -3.45
C HIS A 170 12.73 -1.77 -3.81
N PHE A 171 12.81 -2.29 -5.02
CA PHE A 171 11.99 -3.41 -5.46
C PHE A 171 12.93 -4.56 -5.82
N ASN A 172 12.63 -5.77 -5.35
CA ASN A 172 13.39 -6.93 -5.76
C ASN A 172 13.02 -7.28 -7.21
N PRO A 173 14.00 -7.39 -8.14
CA PRO A 173 13.70 -7.65 -9.54
C PRO A 173 13.40 -9.14 -9.83
N ASN A 174 13.64 -10.05 -8.88
CA ASN A 174 13.45 -11.49 -9.08
C ASN A 174 12.00 -11.89 -8.84
N ILE A 175 11.53 -12.90 -9.58
CA ILE A 175 10.19 -13.46 -9.41
C ILE A 175 10.14 -14.25 -8.10
N MET A 176 9.27 -13.82 -7.20
CA MET A 176 9.04 -14.42 -5.88
C MET A 176 7.86 -15.39 -5.92
N TYR A 177 7.90 -16.43 -5.09
CA TYR A 177 6.73 -17.27 -4.88
C TYR A 177 5.55 -16.43 -4.38
N SER A 178 4.36 -16.63 -4.96
CA SER A 178 3.14 -15.94 -4.53
C SER A 178 1.89 -16.68 -5.04
N SER A 179 0.71 -16.11 -4.79
CA SER A 179 -0.53 -16.56 -5.42
C SER A 179 -0.55 -16.51 -6.95
N LEU A 180 0.43 -15.85 -7.59
CA LEU A 180 0.59 -15.87 -9.05
C LEU A 180 1.47 -17.00 -9.57
N SER A 181 2.18 -17.71 -8.69
CA SER A 181 3.13 -18.74 -9.11
C SER A 181 2.45 -19.85 -9.91
N LYS A 182 3.15 -20.35 -10.93
CA LYS A 182 2.63 -21.39 -11.81
C LYS A 182 2.20 -22.62 -11.00
N GLY A 183 0.98 -23.08 -11.24
CA GLY A 183 0.40 -24.24 -10.55
C GLY A 183 -0.39 -23.89 -9.28
N VAL A 184 -0.36 -22.64 -8.81
CA VAL A 184 -1.20 -22.17 -7.72
C VAL A 184 -2.61 -21.87 -8.27
N THR A 185 -3.61 -22.61 -7.83
CA THR A 185 -5.02 -22.41 -8.22
C THR A 185 -5.90 -22.26 -6.99
N GLY A 186 -6.99 -21.49 -7.08
CA GLY A 186 -7.93 -21.28 -5.96
C GLY A 186 -7.37 -20.47 -4.78
N TYR A 187 -6.19 -19.85 -4.91
CA TYR A 187 -5.51 -19.12 -3.84
C TYR A 187 -5.72 -17.60 -3.94
N SER A 188 -6.98 -17.16 -3.90
CA SER A 188 -7.30 -15.73 -4.05
C SER A 188 -6.99 -14.93 -2.77
N ARG A 189 -6.43 -13.73 -2.92
CA ARG A 189 -6.21 -12.77 -1.83
C ARG A 189 -7.53 -12.50 -1.08
N LEU A 190 -7.51 -12.60 0.24
CA LEU A 190 -8.62 -12.21 1.11
C LEU A 190 -8.49 -10.76 1.56
N THR A 191 -9.50 -10.23 2.24
CA THR A 191 -9.40 -8.93 2.89
C THR A 191 -8.20 -8.94 3.84
N ILE A 192 -7.31 -7.96 3.67
CA ILE A 192 -6.12 -7.80 4.49
C ILE A 192 -6.56 -7.17 5.81
N ASP A 193 -6.38 -7.90 6.90
CA ASP A 193 -6.81 -7.44 8.22
C ASP A 193 -5.71 -7.51 9.28
N ARG A 194 -4.50 -7.94 8.91
CA ARG A 194 -3.37 -8.08 9.85
C ARG A 194 -2.01 -8.04 9.16
N ILE A 195 -1.00 -7.87 9.99
CA ILE A 195 0.42 -7.93 9.64
C ILE A 195 1.06 -9.04 10.45
N VAL A 196 1.84 -9.90 9.79
CA VAL A 196 2.65 -10.92 10.47
C VAL A 196 4.11 -10.48 10.44
N ILE A 197 4.70 -10.38 11.63
CA ILE A 197 6.07 -9.94 11.83
C ILE A 197 6.98 -11.16 11.89
N HIS A 198 8.07 -11.08 11.12
CA HIS A 198 9.08 -12.12 10.99
C HIS A 198 10.49 -11.58 11.19
N HIS A 199 11.45 -12.49 11.38
CA HIS A 199 12.87 -12.17 11.32
C HIS A 199 13.56 -13.08 10.32
N ASN A 200 14.63 -12.59 9.72
CA ASN A 200 15.29 -13.28 8.61
C ASN A 200 16.01 -14.58 8.99
N ALA A 201 16.27 -14.81 10.28
CA ALA A 201 17.20 -15.82 10.77
C ALA A 201 18.60 -15.74 10.11
N THR A 202 18.98 -14.54 9.69
CA THR A 202 20.30 -14.21 9.14
C THR A 202 20.57 -12.71 9.26
N THR A 203 21.83 -12.33 9.29
CA THR A 203 22.27 -10.92 9.24
C THR A 203 22.50 -10.43 7.81
N ASN A 204 22.01 -11.17 6.81
CA ASN A 204 22.11 -10.82 5.40
C ASN A 204 20.75 -10.92 4.69
N LYS A 205 20.13 -9.76 4.44
CA LYS A 205 18.83 -9.66 3.77
C LYS A 205 18.78 -10.31 2.39
N ASN A 206 19.89 -10.32 1.66
CA ASN A 206 19.94 -10.93 0.32
C ASN A 206 19.85 -12.45 0.42
N VAL A 207 20.47 -13.05 1.44
CA VAL A 207 20.35 -14.49 1.70
C VAL A 207 18.91 -14.85 2.06
N ALA A 208 18.25 -14.04 2.89
CA ALA A 208 16.82 -14.25 3.19
C ALA A 208 15.96 -14.16 1.93
N MET A 209 16.06 -13.05 1.17
CA MET A 209 15.28 -12.85 -0.05
C MET A 209 15.53 -13.92 -1.12
N GLN A 210 16.76 -14.44 -1.25
CA GLN A 210 17.07 -15.52 -2.19
C GLN A 210 16.27 -16.80 -1.93
N THR A 211 15.88 -17.06 -0.68
CA THR A 211 15.04 -18.21 -0.35
C THR A 211 13.62 -18.08 -0.88
N TRP A 212 13.19 -16.87 -1.30
CA TRP A 212 11.84 -16.59 -1.73
C TRP A 212 11.63 -16.65 -3.24
N TYR A 213 12.72 -16.74 -4.01
CA TYR A 213 12.67 -16.77 -5.47
C TYR A 213 11.98 -18.04 -5.93
N GLU A 214 11.22 -17.98 -7.02
CA GLU A 214 10.63 -19.20 -7.62
C GLU A 214 11.73 -20.20 -8.04
N SER A 215 12.91 -19.70 -8.40
CA SER A 215 14.06 -20.54 -8.73
C SER A 215 14.64 -21.32 -7.55
N SER A 216 14.28 -20.96 -6.30
CA SER A 216 14.79 -21.62 -5.10
C SER A 216 14.09 -22.96 -4.81
N GLY A 217 12.87 -23.17 -5.31
CA GLY A 217 12.07 -24.35 -4.98
C GLY A 217 11.51 -24.38 -3.55
N ASN A 218 11.68 -23.31 -2.75
CA ASN A 218 11.36 -23.34 -1.33
C ASN A 218 9.89 -23.04 -0.99
N TRP A 219 9.10 -22.51 -1.93
CA TRP A 219 7.69 -22.15 -1.71
C TRP A 219 7.43 -21.21 -0.52
N THR A 220 8.37 -20.30 -0.26
CA THR A 220 8.24 -19.26 0.78
C THR A 220 8.39 -17.88 0.15
N SER A 221 7.82 -16.86 0.78
CA SER A 221 8.04 -15.46 0.40
C SER A 221 7.45 -14.51 1.43
N ALA A 222 7.84 -13.23 1.38
CA ALA A 222 7.22 -12.15 2.14
C ALA A 222 6.87 -10.96 1.23
N HIS A 223 6.04 -10.03 1.73
CA HIS A 223 5.71 -8.83 0.97
C HIS A 223 6.83 -7.80 1.04
N TYR A 224 7.44 -7.69 2.22
CA TYR A 224 8.51 -6.75 2.49
C TYR A 224 9.67 -7.39 3.23
N GLU A 225 10.87 -6.94 2.88
CA GLU A 225 12.11 -7.11 3.66
C GLU A 225 12.53 -5.73 4.20
N VAL A 226 12.79 -5.64 5.50
CA VAL A 226 13.07 -4.38 6.19
C VAL A 226 14.44 -4.40 6.86
N ALA A 227 15.19 -3.33 6.62
CA ALA A 227 16.46 -3.04 7.29
C ALA A 227 16.55 -1.55 7.67
N ASP A 228 17.71 -1.13 8.16
CA ASP A 228 17.98 0.26 8.53
C ASP A 228 17.81 1.20 7.33
N ASN A 229 16.74 2.02 7.36
CA ASN A 229 16.35 2.95 6.29
C ASN A 229 16.09 2.30 4.92
N GLU A 230 15.92 0.98 4.86
CA GLU A 230 15.61 0.26 3.63
C GLU A 230 14.34 -0.56 3.80
N ILE A 231 13.43 -0.43 2.83
CA ILE A 231 12.22 -1.25 2.71
C ILE A 231 12.20 -1.79 1.29
N TRP A 232 12.38 -3.09 1.16
CA TRP A 232 12.35 -3.80 -0.12
C TRP A 232 10.95 -4.36 -0.34
N GLY A 233 10.31 -3.97 -1.45
CA GLY A 233 9.11 -4.63 -1.96
C GLY A 233 9.49 -5.93 -2.66
N CYS A 234 8.89 -7.05 -2.23
CA CYS A 234 9.20 -8.39 -2.73
C CYS A 234 7.99 -9.03 -3.42
N VAL A 235 6.84 -9.10 -2.73
CA VAL A 235 5.56 -9.54 -3.31
C VAL A 235 4.54 -8.42 -3.12
N GLY A 236 3.92 -7.99 -4.21
CA GLY A 236 2.88 -6.95 -4.21
C GLY A 236 1.73 -7.31 -3.28
N GLU A 237 1.22 -6.32 -2.55
CA GLU A 237 0.23 -6.50 -1.49
C GLU A 237 -1.11 -7.07 -1.99
N GLN A 238 -1.40 -6.95 -3.30
CA GLN A 238 -2.60 -7.57 -3.88
C GLN A 238 -2.48 -9.09 -4.08
N TYR A 239 -1.27 -9.65 -4.01
CA TYR A 239 -1.00 -11.08 -4.17
C TYR A 239 -0.62 -11.67 -2.83
N SER A 240 -0.98 -12.93 -2.59
CA SER A 240 -0.67 -13.58 -1.31
C SER A 240 0.78 -14.09 -1.32
N ALA A 241 1.60 -13.61 -0.39
CA ALA A 241 2.93 -14.18 -0.13
C ALA A 241 2.84 -15.43 0.76
N PHE A 242 3.81 -16.35 0.65
CA PHE A 242 3.84 -17.61 1.38
C PHE A 242 4.74 -17.51 2.61
N HIS A 243 4.36 -16.65 3.57
CA HIS A 243 5.24 -16.27 4.69
C HIS A 243 4.96 -17.01 6.00
N SER A 244 3.72 -17.47 6.24
CA SER A 244 3.30 -17.86 7.60
C SER A 244 3.15 -19.37 7.84
N GLY A 245 3.25 -20.18 6.78
CA GLY A 245 2.95 -21.62 6.85
C GLY A 245 1.47 -21.96 7.04
N ASP A 246 0.58 -20.96 7.08
CA ASP A 246 -0.87 -21.13 7.11
C ASP A 246 -1.52 -20.44 5.90
N ALA A 247 -2.28 -21.20 5.12
CA ALA A 247 -2.84 -20.70 3.87
C ALA A 247 -3.89 -19.60 4.07
N THR A 248 -4.68 -19.67 5.14
CA THR A 248 -5.70 -18.65 5.43
C THR A 248 -5.05 -17.36 5.89
N MET A 249 -4.03 -17.46 6.76
CA MET A 249 -3.24 -16.36 7.25
C MET A 249 -2.53 -15.63 6.11
N ASN A 250 -1.76 -16.36 5.28
CA ASN A 250 -1.08 -15.80 4.10
C ASN A 250 -2.00 -14.94 3.22
N ARG A 251 -3.25 -15.40 3.01
CA ARG A 251 -4.21 -14.71 2.14
C ARG A 251 -4.82 -13.45 2.76
N ARG A 252 -4.81 -13.31 4.09
CA ARG A 252 -5.42 -12.18 4.82
C ARG A 252 -4.40 -11.26 5.51
N SER A 253 -3.11 -11.48 5.29
CA SER A 253 -2.06 -10.74 5.99
C SER A 253 -0.94 -10.21 5.11
N ILE A 254 -0.27 -9.17 5.60
CA ILE A 254 1.02 -8.71 5.08
C ILE A 254 2.14 -9.30 5.93
N GLY A 255 2.97 -10.15 5.35
CA GLY A 255 4.24 -10.60 5.94
C GLY A 255 5.36 -9.57 5.77
N ILE A 256 5.97 -9.16 6.88
CA ILE A 256 7.14 -8.26 6.93
C ILE A 256 8.31 -8.99 7.60
N GLU A 257 9.39 -9.18 6.85
CA GLU A 257 10.65 -9.78 7.27
C GLU A 257 11.64 -8.71 7.71
N HIS A 258 12.43 -8.99 8.75
CA HIS A 258 13.34 -8.02 9.36
C HIS A 258 14.75 -8.57 9.43
N LEU A 259 15.69 -7.81 8.86
CA LEU A 259 17.11 -8.10 8.93
C LEU A 259 17.57 -8.17 10.39
N ASN A 260 18.16 -9.31 10.77
CA ASN A 260 18.73 -9.44 12.10
C ASN A 260 20.02 -8.64 12.24
N ALA A 261 20.19 -7.99 13.40
CA ALA A 261 21.44 -7.37 13.82
C ALA A 261 22.39 -8.39 14.48
N THR A 262 21.85 -9.48 15.03
CA THR A 262 22.62 -10.55 15.69
C THR A 262 22.17 -11.92 15.21
N GLY A 263 23.07 -12.91 15.31
CA GLY A 263 22.74 -14.32 15.07
C GLY A 263 22.06 -14.99 16.26
N ALA A 264 21.98 -16.32 16.21
CA ALA A 264 21.51 -17.14 17.32
C ALA A 264 22.36 -16.91 18.59
N PRO A 265 21.76 -17.06 19.79
CA PRO A 265 20.33 -17.32 20.02
C PRO A 265 19.48 -16.04 20.07
N SER A 266 20.10 -14.86 20.09
CA SER A 266 19.40 -13.61 20.43
C SER A 266 18.55 -13.05 19.31
N TRP A 267 18.98 -13.20 18.05
CA TRP A 267 18.21 -12.81 16.85
C TRP A 267 17.56 -11.42 16.96
N THR A 268 18.28 -10.45 17.49
CA THR A 268 17.78 -9.07 17.66
C THR A 268 17.74 -8.34 16.32
N ILE A 269 17.05 -7.20 16.28
CA ILE A 269 17.07 -6.25 15.16
C ILE A 269 17.55 -4.88 15.68
N SER A 270 18.14 -4.08 14.81
CA SER A 270 18.64 -2.74 15.12
C SER A 270 17.51 -1.72 15.34
N GLU A 271 17.82 -0.60 16.00
CA GLU A 271 16.89 0.52 16.16
C GLU A 271 16.43 1.12 14.81
N GLY A 272 17.30 1.11 13.80
CA GLY A 272 16.93 1.58 12.46
C GLY A 272 15.86 0.71 11.83
N THR A 273 15.98 -0.61 11.96
CA THR A 273 15.03 -1.59 11.45
C THR A 273 13.69 -1.49 12.18
N TYR A 274 13.69 -1.30 13.52
CA TYR A 274 12.45 -0.96 14.25
C TYR A 274 11.78 0.31 13.71
N LYS A 275 12.55 1.39 13.44
CA LYS A 275 12.00 2.65 12.93
C LYS A 275 11.44 2.52 11.51
N SER A 276 12.14 1.82 10.62
CA SER A 276 11.65 1.55 9.26
C SER A 276 10.34 0.74 9.31
N SER A 277 10.34 -0.33 10.10
CA SER A 277 9.17 -1.21 10.24
C SER A 277 7.98 -0.49 10.89
N ALA A 278 8.19 0.28 11.95
CA ALA A 278 7.12 1.04 12.59
C ALA A 278 6.43 2.02 11.61
N LYS A 279 7.19 2.65 10.71
CA LYS A 279 6.62 3.51 9.65
C LYS A 279 5.83 2.70 8.64
N LEU A 280 6.37 1.57 8.20
CA LEU A 280 5.71 0.67 7.26
C LEU A 280 4.41 0.10 7.83
N ILE A 281 4.43 -0.36 9.08
CA ILE A 281 3.26 -0.83 9.82
C ILE A 281 2.20 0.27 9.91
N ALA A 282 2.58 1.49 10.34
CA ALA A 282 1.64 2.60 10.44
C ALA A 282 1.00 2.96 9.09
N ASP A 283 1.78 2.92 8.01
CA ASP A 283 1.31 3.13 6.63
C ASP A 283 0.33 2.03 6.19
N ILE A 284 0.71 0.75 6.31
CA ILE A 284 -0.14 -0.40 5.98
C ILE A 284 -1.43 -0.34 6.81
N CYS A 285 -1.33 -0.15 8.12
CA CYS A 285 -2.49 -0.07 9.01
C CYS A 285 -3.43 1.07 8.63
N LYS A 286 -2.89 2.24 8.24
CA LYS A 286 -3.71 3.34 7.72
C LYS A 286 -4.38 2.98 6.39
N ARG A 287 -3.64 2.35 5.47
CA ARG A 287 -4.13 1.99 4.13
C ARG A 287 -5.12 0.84 4.11
N TYR A 288 -5.10 -0.03 5.11
CA TYR A 288 -6.03 -1.16 5.25
C TYR A 288 -7.00 -1.01 6.42
N ASN A 289 -6.98 0.14 7.13
CA ASN A 289 -7.76 0.39 8.35
C ASN A 289 -7.64 -0.74 9.37
N ILE A 290 -6.41 -1.17 9.60
CA ILE A 290 -6.07 -2.17 10.61
C ILE A 290 -5.73 -1.43 11.90
N PRO A 291 -6.37 -1.74 13.04
CA PRO A 291 -5.96 -1.20 14.32
C PRO A 291 -4.49 -1.54 14.62
N ILE A 292 -3.71 -0.57 15.10
CA ILE A 292 -2.32 -0.80 15.50
C ILE A 292 -2.33 -1.37 16.92
N ASP A 293 -2.52 -2.68 17.04
CA ASP A 293 -2.55 -3.42 18.30
C ASP A 293 -1.95 -4.83 18.15
N ALA A 294 -1.82 -5.54 19.28
CA ALA A 294 -1.26 -6.89 19.33
C ALA A 294 -2.19 -7.99 18.80
N LYS A 295 -3.44 -7.67 18.43
CA LYS A 295 -4.37 -8.62 17.80
C LYS A 295 -4.21 -8.63 16.28
N HIS A 296 -3.77 -7.51 15.70
CA HIS A 296 -3.63 -7.34 14.26
C HIS A 296 -2.18 -7.24 13.80
N ILE A 297 -1.22 -6.92 14.68
CA ILE A 297 0.21 -6.98 14.41
C ILE A 297 0.77 -8.15 15.22
N ILE A 298 0.85 -9.32 14.59
CA ILE A 298 1.10 -10.57 15.29
C ILE A 298 2.48 -11.13 14.96
N PRO A 299 3.18 -11.76 15.92
CA PRO A 299 4.40 -12.51 15.64
C PRO A 299 4.07 -13.82 14.90
N HIS A 300 4.97 -14.30 14.03
CA HIS A 300 4.76 -15.55 13.29
C HIS A 300 4.46 -16.77 14.17
N LYS A 301 5.08 -16.90 15.34
CA LYS A 301 4.78 -17.98 16.32
C LYS A 301 3.33 -18.03 16.82
N GLN A 302 2.53 -16.99 16.61
CA GLN A 302 1.08 -17.05 16.89
C GLN A 302 0.28 -17.70 15.76
N VAL A 303 0.89 -17.90 14.59
CA VAL A 303 0.26 -18.54 13.42
C VAL A 303 0.66 -20.01 13.31
N SER A 304 1.94 -20.32 13.47
CA SER A 304 2.48 -21.68 13.34
C SER A 304 3.60 -21.94 14.34
N ALA A 305 3.96 -23.23 14.53
CA ALA A 305 4.99 -23.63 15.48
C ALA A 305 6.38 -23.26 14.95
N THR A 306 6.95 -22.15 15.44
CA THR A 306 8.25 -21.61 15.02
C THR A 306 8.89 -20.75 16.12
N ALA A 307 10.20 -20.54 16.05
CA ALA A 307 10.93 -19.58 16.89
C ALA A 307 10.78 -18.13 16.39
N CYS A 308 10.29 -17.93 15.16
CA CYS A 308 10.03 -16.62 14.57
C CYS A 308 9.00 -15.83 15.41
N PRO A 309 9.24 -14.54 15.76
CA PRO A 309 10.14 -13.58 15.14
C PRO A 309 11.50 -13.41 15.85
N GLY A 310 12.03 -14.45 16.48
CA GLY A 310 13.31 -14.36 17.17
C GLY A 310 13.28 -13.34 18.31
N GLY A 311 14.27 -12.44 18.34
CA GLY A 311 14.46 -11.43 19.38
C GLY A 311 13.69 -10.11 19.17
N ILE A 312 12.70 -10.07 18.28
CA ILE A 312 11.92 -8.85 18.05
C ILE A 312 10.97 -8.59 19.23
N ASP A 313 11.13 -7.43 19.88
CA ASP A 313 10.21 -6.90 20.88
C ASP A 313 8.95 -6.35 20.19
N MET A 314 7.93 -7.20 20.11
CA MET A 314 6.65 -6.87 19.52
C MET A 314 5.96 -5.68 20.21
N ALA A 315 6.08 -5.57 21.53
CA ALA A 315 5.43 -4.49 22.27
C ALA A 315 6.08 -3.14 21.93
N LYS A 316 7.41 -3.11 21.83
CA LYS A 316 8.14 -1.93 21.35
C LYS A 316 7.76 -1.57 19.92
N LEU A 317 7.74 -2.54 19.02
CA LEU A 317 7.42 -2.30 17.62
C LEU A 317 6.01 -1.70 17.45
N ILE A 318 5.01 -2.25 18.15
CA ILE A 318 3.64 -1.76 18.14
C ILE A 318 3.55 -0.35 18.73
N ARG A 319 4.22 -0.07 19.86
CA ARG A 319 4.26 1.29 20.43
C ARG A 319 4.84 2.30 19.44
N MET A 320 5.95 1.98 18.79
CA MET A 320 6.57 2.85 17.78
C MET A 320 5.64 3.09 16.59
N ALA A 321 4.91 2.07 16.12
CA ALA A 321 3.94 2.23 15.04
C ALA A 321 2.75 3.13 15.46
N GLN A 322 2.28 3.00 16.70
CA GLN A 322 1.24 3.88 17.25
C GLN A 322 1.72 5.33 17.33
N GLU A 323 2.96 5.57 17.76
CA GLU A 323 3.58 6.89 17.80
C GLU A 323 3.67 7.52 16.40
N VAL A 324 4.09 6.74 15.39
CA VAL A 324 4.11 7.21 14.00
C VAL A 324 2.69 7.58 13.52
N SER A 325 1.70 6.73 13.82
CA SER A 325 0.31 6.93 13.39
C SER A 325 -0.35 8.17 14.01
N LYS A 326 -0.03 8.49 15.27
CA LYS A 326 -0.61 9.62 16.01
C LYS A 326 -0.07 11.00 15.59
N GLY A 327 1.02 11.09 14.82
CA GLY A 327 1.65 12.40 14.63
C GLY A 327 2.87 12.53 13.72
N VAL A 328 2.94 11.85 12.58
CA VAL A 328 3.71 12.36 11.43
C VAL A 328 2.92 12.21 10.13
N VAL A 329 2.28 13.31 9.72
CA VAL A 329 1.94 13.54 8.31
C VAL A 329 3.28 13.65 7.56
N VAL A 330 3.79 12.55 6.99
CA VAL A 330 4.85 12.64 5.98
C VAL A 330 4.18 13.02 4.67
N THR A 331 3.86 14.30 4.52
CA THR A 331 3.87 14.91 3.20
C THR A 331 5.27 14.76 2.64
N LYS A 332 5.36 14.29 1.38
CA LYS A 332 6.49 14.37 0.46
C LYS A 332 7.69 15.15 1.01
N ALA A 333 8.79 14.44 1.25
CA ALA A 333 10.01 14.98 1.87
C ALA A 333 10.44 16.33 1.25
N ALA A 334 10.05 17.42 1.92
CA ALA A 334 10.81 18.64 1.95
C ALA A 334 11.85 18.45 3.06
N THR A 335 13.12 18.41 2.66
CA THR A 335 14.27 18.25 3.53
C THR A 335 14.28 19.32 4.62
N THR A 336 13.95 18.92 5.84
CA THR A 336 14.30 19.67 7.06
C THR A 336 14.93 18.68 8.04
N GLN A 337 16.24 18.84 8.23
CA GLN A 337 17.05 18.03 9.14
C GLN A 337 16.67 18.29 10.59
N LYS A 338 16.68 17.22 11.40
CA LYS A 338 16.82 17.30 12.85
C LYS A 338 18.30 17.07 13.23
N PRO A 339 18.89 17.81 14.19
CA PRO A 339 20.32 17.73 14.51
C PRO A 339 20.68 16.40 15.17
N SER A 340 21.67 15.69 14.62
CA SER A 340 22.41 14.66 15.34
C SER A 340 23.34 15.36 16.32
N GLY A 341 23.29 15.01 17.62
CA GLY A 341 24.09 15.64 18.66
C GLY A 341 25.59 15.68 18.33
N SER A 342 26.30 16.70 18.81
CA SER A 342 27.70 16.89 18.46
C SER A 342 28.60 15.77 19.01
N PHE A 343 29.52 15.26 18.19
CA PHE A 343 30.50 14.23 18.59
C PHE A 343 31.91 14.57 18.09
N ARG A 344 32.93 13.90 18.61
CA ARG A 344 34.34 14.14 18.25
C ARG A 344 34.83 13.08 17.27
N VAL A 345 35.69 13.49 16.34
CA VAL A 345 36.38 12.60 15.40
C VAL A 345 37.87 12.93 15.36
N LYS A 346 38.71 11.93 15.13
CA LYS A 346 40.15 12.07 14.86
C LYS A 346 40.39 11.92 13.36
N VAL A 347 41.01 12.92 12.75
CA VAL A 347 41.50 12.92 11.36
C VAL A 347 42.97 12.53 11.39
N SER A 348 43.35 11.46 10.70
CA SER A 348 44.75 11.00 10.59
C SER A 348 45.38 11.25 9.21
N VAL A 349 44.58 11.55 8.20
CA VAL A 349 45.01 11.83 6.83
C VAL A 349 45.41 13.30 6.64
N THR A 350 46.34 13.58 5.75
CA THR A 350 46.92 14.92 5.52
C THR A 350 46.28 15.69 4.35
N ASP A 351 45.43 15.05 3.56
CA ASP A 351 44.89 15.54 2.28
C ASP A 351 43.34 15.57 2.22
N LEU A 352 42.67 15.49 3.37
CA LEU A 352 41.20 15.52 3.44
C LEU A 352 40.65 16.91 3.15
N ASN A 353 39.86 17.04 2.09
CA ASN A 353 39.25 18.31 1.69
C ASN A 353 38.13 18.74 2.65
N ILE A 354 38.14 20.00 3.06
CA ILE A 354 37.01 20.71 3.67
C ILE A 354 36.15 21.29 2.53
N ARG A 355 34.85 21.02 2.55
CA ARG A 355 33.93 21.42 1.47
C ARG A 355 32.84 22.37 1.94
N LYS A 356 32.39 23.26 1.05
CA LYS A 356 31.31 24.24 1.31
C LYS A 356 29.99 23.58 1.68
N SER A 357 29.71 22.42 1.09
CA SER A 357 28.54 21.59 1.35
C SER A 357 28.94 20.11 1.33
N PRO A 358 28.13 19.19 1.88
CA PRO A 358 28.44 17.76 1.95
C PRO A 358 28.30 17.11 0.56
N SER A 359 29.20 17.41 -0.36
CA SER A 359 29.17 16.82 -1.69
C SER A 359 30.57 16.83 -2.31
N LEU A 360 30.90 15.78 -3.05
CA LEU A 360 32.10 15.71 -3.88
C LEU A 360 32.14 16.80 -4.96
N LYS A 361 30.98 17.34 -5.36
CA LYS A 361 30.84 18.44 -6.33
C LYS A 361 30.95 19.82 -5.69
N ALA A 362 30.92 19.91 -4.36
CA ALA A 362 30.99 21.18 -3.66
C ALA A 362 32.41 21.78 -3.71
N GLY A 363 32.47 23.12 -3.80
CA GLY A 363 33.71 23.87 -3.74
C GLY A 363 34.51 23.58 -2.47
N LYS A 364 35.84 23.60 -2.59
CA LYS A 364 36.78 23.32 -1.51
C LYS A 364 37.06 24.61 -0.73
N ASN A 365 36.96 24.56 0.60
CA ASN A 365 37.36 25.64 1.51
C ASN A 365 38.79 25.48 2.04
N GLY A 366 39.42 24.32 1.82
CA GLY A 366 40.79 24.03 2.24
C GLY A 366 41.00 22.55 2.49
N ILE A 367 42.10 22.22 3.15
CA ILE A 367 42.45 20.86 3.59
C ILE A 367 42.43 20.84 5.12
N VAL A 368 41.76 19.86 5.72
CA VAL A 368 41.77 19.70 7.18
C VAL A 368 43.09 19.06 7.60
N LYS A 369 43.73 19.64 8.61
CA LYS A 369 44.97 19.10 9.17
C LYS A 369 44.67 17.86 10.03
N PRO A 370 45.62 16.93 10.22
CA PRO A 370 45.46 15.87 11.20
C PRO A 370 45.19 16.43 12.60
N GLY A 371 44.27 15.84 13.35
CA GLY A 371 43.86 16.34 14.65
C GLY A 371 42.48 15.86 15.09
N VAL A 372 41.99 16.38 16.22
CA VAL A 372 40.67 16.06 16.77
C VAL A 372 39.70 17.20 16.52
N TYR A 373 38.55 16.88 15.92
CA TYR A 373 37.54 17.84 15.51
C TYR A 373 36.17 17.51 16.11
N THR A 374 35.38 18.53 16.39
CA THR A 374 33.97 18.36 16.80
C THR A 374 33.07 18.48 15.58
N ILE A 375 32.23 17.48 15.37
CA ILE A 375 31.19 17.43 14.35
C ILE A 375 29.88 17.86 14.97
N THR A 376 29.22 18.84 14.35
CA THR A 376 27.97 19.44 14.85
C THR A 376 26.74 18.99 14.07
N GLU A 377 26.95 18.39 12.90
CA GLU A 377 25.91 18.01 11.97
C GLU A 377 26.46 16.90 11.07
N THR A 378 25.66 15.87 10.77
CA THR A 378 26.00 14.87 9.75
C THR A 378 25.01 14.85 8.60
N LYS A 379 25.50 14.53 7.40
CA LYS A 379 24.68 14.38 6.17
C LYS A 379 25.20 13.23 5.33
N GLN A 380 24.29 12.41 4.81
CA GLN A 380 24.62 11.41 3.79
C GLN A 380 24.51 12.04 2.41
N ALA A 381 25.58 11.96 1.62
CA ALA A 381 25.61 12.47 0.25
C ALA A 381 26.79 11.89 -0.53
N ASP A 382 26.59 11.65 -1.83
CA ASP A 382 27.60 11.09 -2.74
C ASP A 382 28.25 9.78 -2.25
N GLY A 383 27.53 8.98 -1.45
CA GLY A 383 28.03 7.73 -0.87
C GLY A 383 28.94 7.90 0.36
N TYR A 384 29.01 9.11 0.93
CA TYR A 384 29.78 9.39 2.15
C TYR A 384 28.87 9.96 3.25
N GLU A 385 29.19 9.61 4.49
CA GLU A 385 28.76 10.40 5.64
C GLU A 385 29.67 11.62 5.76
N TRP A 386 29.08 12.82 5.71
CA TRP A 386 29.75 14.09 5.88
C TRP A 386 29.52 14.63 7.27
N GLY A 387 30.55 15.20 7.89
CA GLY A 387 30.47 15.88 9.17
C GLY A 387 30.80 17.36 9.04
N LYS A 388 29.95 18.23 9.60
CA LYS A 388 30.17 19.67 9.68
C LYS A 388 31.05 20.04 10.87
N LEU A 389 32.20 20.65 10.59
CA LEU A 389 33.14 21.09 11.62
C LEU A 389 32.52 22.20 12.48
N LYS A 390 32.63 22.09 13.81
CA LYS A 390 32.19 23.11 14.77
C LYS A 390 32.82 24.50 14.51
N SER A 391 34.00 24.54 13.91
CA SER A 391 34.68 25.79 13.52
C SER A 391 33.95 26.58 12.43
N GLY A 392 32.95 25.99 11.76
CA GLY A 392 32.26 26.62 10.63
C GLY A 392 33.04 26.53 9.31
N ALA A 393 34.25 25.96 9.30
CA ALA A 393 35.10 25.89 8.10
C ALA A 393 34.48 25.07 6.94
N GLY A 394 33.59 24.13 7.24
CA GLY A 394 32.84 23.36 6.25
C GLY A 394 32.64 21.90 6.63
N TRP A 395 32.51 21.07 5.61
CA TRP A 395 32.18 19.65 5.70
C TRP A 395 33.37 18.77 5.35
N ILE A 396 33.59 17.69 6.10
CA ILE A 396 34.59 16.66 5.80
C ILE A 396 33.92 15.30 5.67
N ALA A 397 34.45 14.41 4.84
CA ALA A 397 33.94 13.04 4.73
C ALA A 397 34.43 12.20 5.92
N LEU A 398 33.50 11.70 6.75
CA LEU A 398 33.79 10.97 7.99
C LEU A 398 34.39 9.59 7.77
N LYS A 399 34.28 9.04 6.55
CA LYS A 399 34.96 7.81 6.12
C LYS A 399 36.47 7.82 6.42
N TYR A 400 37.09 9.01 6.39
CA TYR A 400 38.53 9.19 6.62
C TYR A 400 38.85 9.66 8.05
N THR A 401 37.94 9.39 8.98
CA THR A 401 38.07 9.79 10.39
C THR A 401 37.71 8.61 11.30
N SER A 402 38.21 8.63 12.53
CA SER A 402 37.79 7.70 13.58
C SER A 402 36.97 8.44 14.62
N ARG A 403 35.78 7.92 14.95
CA ARG A 403 34.94 8.50 16.02
C ARG A 403 35.60 8.24 17.39
N LEU A 404 35.59 9.26 18.25
CA LEU A 404 36.09 9.19 19.62
C LEU A 404 34.95 9.01 20.63
#